data_AF-A0A534VI54-F1
#
_entry.id   AF-A0A534VI54-F1
#
_cell.length_a   1.000
_cell.length_b   1.000
_cell.length_c   1.000
_cell.angle_alpha   90.00
_cell.angle_beta   90.00
_cell.angle_gamma   90.00
#
_symmetry.space_group_name_H-M   'P 1'
#
loop_
_entity.id
_entity.type
_entity.pdbx_description
1 polymer ?
#
loop_
_entity_poly.entity_id
_entity_poly.type
_entity_poly.pdbx_seq_one_letter_code
_entity_poly.pdbx_strand_id
1 'polypeptide(L)'
;MMPMLRRLTAAFALHVLLLTLALAVPSAAAELRGPAGKPRARSLSPRLAAARDLGPAPPEAKTTVLVSLALRGRAALARFVEDVQDPTSPRYHRFLTQKHFVAHHAPTVRQEQAVVAYLQQQG
;
A
#
# COMPACT_ATOMS: atom_id res chain seq x y z
N MET A 1 -44.55 27.08 51.28
CA MET A 1 -44.91 27.03 49.84
C MET A 1 -43.61 27.00 49.04
N MET A 2 -43.28 25.83 48.48
CA MET A 2 -42.06 25.49 47.71
C MET A 2 -42.04 26.26 46.34
N PRO A 3 -40.87 26.55 45.70
CA PRO A 3 -40.05 25.54 45.03
C PRO A 3 -38.53 25.84 44.93
N MET A 4 -37.72 25.19 45.77
CA MET A 4 -36.44 24.62 45.35
C MET A 4 -36.77 23.30 44.65
N LEU A 5 -36.51 23.12 43.34
CA LEU A 5 -36.29 21.79 42.71
C LEU A 5 -36.07 21.82 41.18
N ARG A 6 -36.24 22.96 40.49
CA ARG A 6 -36.13 23.00 39.01
C ARG A 6 -34.72 23.24 38.45
N ARG A 7 -33.76 23.66 39.27
CA ARG A 7 -32.39 23.99 38.79
C ARG A 7 -31.41 22.82 38.88
N LEU A 8 -31.72 21.77 39.65
CA LEU A 8 -30.83 20.62 39.83
C LEU A 8 -30.96 19.56 38.71
N THR A 9 -32.08 19.51 37.99
CA THR A 9 -32.31 18.54 36.91
C THR A 9 -31.53 18.86 35.63
N ALA A 10 -31.22 20.14 35.38
CA ALA A 10 -30.51 20.58 34.19
C ALA A 10 -29.01 20.19 34.19
N ALA A 11 -28.36 20.24 35.37
CA ALA A 11 -26.94 19.90 35.51
C ALA A 11 -26.68 18.38 35.39
N PHE A 12 -27.64 17.56 35.83
CA PHE A 12 -27.58 16.11 35.78
C PHE A 12 -27.80 15.59 34.34
N ALA A 13 -28.73 16.18 33.60
CA ALA A 13 -28.97 15.86 32.20
C ALA A 13 -27.76 16.20 31.29
N LEU A 14 -27.04 17.28 31.59
CA LEU A 14 -25.83 17.68 30.86
C LEU A 14 -24.65 16.73 31.12
N HIS A 15 -24.49 16.22 32.35
CA HIS A 15 -23.46 15.25 32.69
C HIS A 15 -23.72 13.86 32.08
N VAL A 16 -24.98 13.41 32.05
CA VAL A 16 -25.35 12.14 31.39
C VAL A 16 -25.17 12.23 29.86
N LEU A 17 -25.40 13.40 29.27
CA LEU A 17 -25.17 13.65 27.84
C LEU A 17 -23.67 13.76 27.50
N LEU A 18 -22.85 14.34 28.39
CA LEU A 18 -21.39 14.42 28.19
C LEU A 18 -20.67 13.08 28.45
N LEU A 19 -21.18 12.24 29.35
CA LEU A 19 -20.59 10.93 29.63
C LEU A 19 -20.92 9.89 28.54
N THR A 20 -22.06 10.00 27.87
CA THR A 20 -22.45 9.12 26.75
C THR A 20 -21.71 9.44 25.44
N LEU A 21 -21.19 10.66 25.28
CA LEU A 21 -20.42 11.05 24.09
C LEU A 21 -18.95 10.55 24.12
N ALA A 22 -18.43 10.14 25.29
CA ALA A 22 -17.03 9.78 25.47
C ALA A 22 -16.69 8.30 25.17
N LEU A 23 -17.69 7.42 24.94
CA LEU A 23 -17.44 5.99 24.66
C LEU A 23 -17.49 5.60 23.17
N ALA A 24 -17.76 6.53 22.27
CA ALA A 24 -17.72 6.26 20.84
C ALA A 24 -16.33 6.59 20.27
N VAL A 25 -15.30 5.87 20.74
CA VAL A 25 -14.06 5.74 19.96
C VAL A 25 -14.36 4.67 18.92
N PRO A 26 -14.52 4.99 17.63
CA PRO A 26 -14.46 3.95 16.63
C PRO A 26 -13.05 3.38 16.74
N SER A 27 -12.95 2.13 17.19
CA SER A 27 -11.77 1.32 16.89
C SER A 27 -11.77 1.17 15.38
N ALA A 28 -11.19 2.14 14.69
CA ALA A 28 -10.70 1.94 13.35
C ALA A 28 -9.61 0.89 13.51
N ALA A 29 -10.01 -0.39 13.50
CA ALA A 29 -9.13 -1.46 13.13
C ALA A 29 -8.44 -0.94 11.88
N ALA A 30 -7.17 -0.59 12.03
CA ALA A 30 -6.33 -0.23 10.93
C ALA A 30 -6.31 -1.49 10.07
N GLU A 31 -7.25 -1.60 9.14
CA GLU A 31 -7.09 -2.49 8.02
C GLU A 31 -5.78 -2.05 7.42
N LEU A 32 -4.75 -2.88 7.61
CA LEU A 32 -3.52 -2.85 6.85
C LEU A 32 -3.94 -3.07 5.39
N ARG A 33 -4.47 -2.01 4.77
CA ARG A 33 -4.58 -1.83 3.33
C ARG A 33 -3.17 -1.53 2.84
N GLY A 34 -2.27 -2.47 3.10
CA GLY A 34 -1.11 -2.64 2.26
C GLY A 34 -1.63 -2.92 0.85
N PRO A 35 -0.90 -2.53 -0.20
CA PRO A 35 -1.23 -2.90 -1.56
C PRO A 35 -0.92 -4.39 -1.76
N ALA A 36 -1.63 -5.28 -1.07
CA ALA A 36 -1.85 -6.64 -1.54
C ALA A 36 -2.82 -6.54 -2.72
N GLY A 37 -2.34 -5.93 -3.81
CA GLY A 37 -3.05 -5.97 -5.08
C GLY A 37 -3.31 -7.44 -5.37
N LYS A 38 -4.58 -7.79 -5.66
CA LYS A 38 -4.97 -9.14 -6.07
C LYS A 38 -3.89 -9.66 -7.03
N PRO A 39 -3.30 -10.85 -6.80
CA PRO A 39 -2.30 -11.40 -7.70
C PRO A 39 -2.86 -11.25 -9.11
N ARG A 40 -2.14 -10.54 -9.99
CA ARG A 40 -2.56 -10.45 -11.39
C ARG A 40 -2.65 -11.89 -11.86
N ALA A 41 -3.85 -12.36 -12.20
CA ALA A 41 -4.12 -13.74 -12.62
C ALA A 41 -3.14 -14.22 -13.73
N ARG A 42 -2.55 -13.27 -14.45
CA ARG A 42 -1.56 -13.45 -15.51
C ARG A 42 -0.16 -13.90 -15.08
N SER A 43 0.14 -13.99 -13.79
CA SER A 43 1.46 -14.44 -13.29
C SER A 43 1.46 -15.84 -12.65
N LEU A 44 0.34 -16.56 -12.71
CA LEU A 44 0.25 -17.92 -12.18
C LEU A 44 0.66 -18.93 -13.25
N SER A 45 1.48 -19.91 -12.87
CA SER A 45 1.85 -21.02 -13.76
C SER A 45 0.60 -21.81 -14.17
N PRO A 46 0.44 -22.23 -15.43
CA PRO A 46 -0.63 -23.14 -15.83
C PRO A 46 -0.64 -24.45 -15.03
N ARG A 47 0.51 -24.85 -14.48
CA ARG A 47 0.64 -26.02 -13.61
C ARG A 47 -0.11 -25.88 -12.28
N LEU A 48 -0.48 -24.67 -11.89
CA LEU A 48 -1.28 -24.45 -10.68
C LEU A 48 -2.64 -25.15 -10.76
N ALA A 49 -3.22 -25.30 -11.96
CA ALA A 49 -4.48 -26.02 -12.15
C ALA A 49 -4.38 -27.52 -11.79
N ALA A 50 -3.18 -28.10 -11.84
CA ALA A 50 -2.90 -29.48 -11.46
C ALA A 50 -2.22 -29.59 -10.08
N ALA A 51 -2.05 -28.48 -9.35
CA ALA A 51 -1.42 -28.50 -8.05
C ALA A 51 -2.40 -29.03 -7.00
N ARG A 52 -1.87 -29.79 -6.04
CA ARG A 52 -2.58 -30.23 -4.85
C ARG A 52 -2.04 -29.47 -3.64
N ASP A 53 -2.93 -28.90 -2.85
CA ASP A 53 -2.56 -28.31 -1.56
C ASP A 53 -2.14 -29.43 -0.59
N LEU A 54 -0.94 -29.30 -0.03
CA LEU A 54 -0.36 -30.25 0.92
C LEU A 54 -0.45 -29.75 2.38
N GLY A 55 -1.14 -28.64 2.61
CA GLY A 55 -1.18 -27.98 3.90
C GLY A 55 -0.07 -26.93 4.08
N PRO A 56 0.00 -26.29 5.26
CA PRO A 56 0.95 -25.23 5.52
C PRO A 56 2.40 -25.73 5.45
N ALA A 57 3.30 -24.90 4.91
CA ALA A 57 4.73 -25.16 4.96
C ALA A 57 5.23 -25.16 6.43
N PRO A 58 6.31 -25.92 6.75
CA PRO A 58 6.92 -25.86 8.06
C PRO A 58 7.30 -24.42 8.46
N PRO A 59 7.09 -23.99 9.71
CA PRO A 59 7.39 -22.62 10.15
C PRO A 59 8.85 -22.20 9.94
N GLU A 60 9.77 -23.16 9.95
CA GLU A 60 11.21 -22.96 9.85
C GLU A 60 11.70 -22.98 8.38
N ALA A 61 10.80 -23.23 7.43
CA ALA A 61 11.14 -23.32 6.01
C ALA A 61 11.55 -21.94 5.46
N LYS A 62 12.84 -21.80 5.12
CA LYS A 62 13.35 -20.59 4.46
C LYS A 62 12.72 -20.42 3.09
N THR A 63 12.13 -19.25 2.86
CA THR A 63 11.54 -18.87 1.57
C THR A 63 12.30 -17.68 1.00
N THR A 64 12.55 -17.70 -0.30
CA THR A 64 13.10 -16.55 -1.03
C THR A 64 11.97 -15.80 -1.71
N VAL A 65 11.88 -14.49 -1.49
CA VAL A 65 10.87 -13.62 -2.10
C VAL A 65 11.55 -12.57 -2.96
N LEU A 66 11.01 -12.34 -4.16
CA LEU A 66 11.42 -11.24 -5.01
C LEU A 66 10.50 -10.03 -4.79
N VAL A 67 11.09 -8.91 -4.37
CA VAL A 67 10.35 -7.65 -4.15
C VAL A 67 10.65 -6.69 -5.29
N SER A 68 9.63 -6.35 -6.08
CA SER A 68 9.75 -5.35 -7.16
C SER A 68 9.32 -3.99 -6.66
N LEU A 69 10.18 -2.99 -6.82
CA LEU A 69 9.91 -1.61 -6.42
C LEU A 69 9.25 -0.80 -7.56
N ALA A 70 8.42 0.16 -7.18
CA ALA A 70 7.72 1.01 -8.13
C ALA A 70 8.69 1.96 -8.86
N LEU A 71 8.59 2.01 -10.19
CA LEU A 71 9.32 2.97 -11.02
C LEU A 71 8.85 4.40 -10.76
N ARG A 72 9.78 5.35 -10.87
CA ARG A 72 9.52 6.78 -10.84
C ARG A 72 9.04 7.28 -12.20
N GLY A 73 8.15 8.26 -12.19
CA GLY A 73 7.72 8.95 -13.42
C GLY A 73 7.06 8.03 -14.45
N ARG A 74 6.25 7.05 -14.02
CA ARG A 74 5.62 6.05 -14.89
C ARG A 74 4.88 6.66 -16.10
N ALA A 75 4.19 7.78 -15.89
CA ALA A 75 3.47 8.46 -16.96
C ALA A 75 4.41 9.13 -18.00
N ALA A 76 5.58 9.60 -17.57
CA ALA A 76 6.60 10.11 -18.48
C ALA A 76 7.31 8.96 -19.22
N LEU A 77 7.59 7.86 -18.52
CA LEU A 77 8.16 6.66 -19.14
C LEU A 77 7.22 6.05 -20.18
N ALA A 78 5.91 6.00 -19.90
CA ALA A 78 4.92 5.51 -20.86
C ALA A 78 4.88 6.36 -22.14
N ARG A 79 4.82 7.69 -22.00
CA ARG A 79 4.92 8.61 -23.14
C ARG A 79 6.22 8.44 -23.92
N PHE A 80 7.34 8.27 -23.22
CA PHE A 80 8.62 8.02 -23.88
C PHE A 80 8.59 6.73 -24.72
N VAL A 81 7.95 5.67 -24.23
CA VAL A 81 7.81 4.40 -24.99
C VAL A 81 6.98 4.61 -26.25
N GLU A 82 5.92 5.41 -26.18
CA GLU A 82 5.12 5.79 -27.35
C GLU A 82 5.97 6.62 -28.34
N ASP A 83 6.64 7.67 -27.86
CA ASP A 83 7.44 8.58 -28.66
C ASP A 83 8.58 7.91 -29.45
N VAL A 84 9.21 6.84 -28.91
CA VAL A 84 10.30 6.15 -29.62
C VAL A 84 9.81 5.20 -30.69
N GLN A 85 8.53 4.84 -30.67
CA GLN A 85 7.89 3.95 -31.64
C GLN A 85 7.12 4.72 -32.73
N ASP A 86 6.81 5.99 -32.50
CA ASP A 86 6.12 6.85 -33.46
C ASP A 86 7.09 7.46 -34.49
N PRO A 87 6.96 7.17 -35.80
CA PRO A 87 7.83 7.72 -36.85
C PRO A 87 7.69 9.25 -37.04
N THR A 88 6.60 9.86 -36.56
CA THR A 88 6.40 11.32 -36.62
C THR A 88 7.08 12.05 -35.45
N SER A 89 7.50 11.31 -34.42
CA SER A 89 8.15 11.86 -33.24
C SER A 89 9.61 12.23 -33.53
N PRO A 90 10.10 13.38 -33.03
CA PRO A 90 11.52 13.72 -33.08
C PRO A 90 12.41 12.75 -32.27
N ARG A 91 11.79 11.87 -31.46
CA ARG A 91 12.47 10.86 -30.65
C ARG A 91 12.37 9.45 -31.25
N TYR A 92 11.85 9.30 -32.46
CA TYR A 92 11.74 8.00 -33.13
C TYR A 92 13.08 7.24 -33.12
N HIS A 93 13.05 5.98 -32.68
CA HIS A 93 14.22 5.11 -32.53
C HIS A 93 15.37 5.68 -31.66
N ARG A 94 15.11 6.68 -30.82
CA ARG A 94 16.07 7.23 -29.85
C ARG A 94 15.85 6.63 -28.46
N PHE A 95 16.31 5.39 -28.28
CA PHE A 95 16.13 4.63 -27.04
C PHE A 95 16.98 5.16 -25.88
N LEU A 96 16.52 4.93 -24.64
CA LEU A 96 17.30 5.22 -23.44
C LEU A 96 18.41 4.19 -23.28
N THR A 97 19.58 4.64 -22.82
CA THR A 97 20.56 3.72 -22.24
C THR A 97 20.13 3.29 -20.85
N GLN A 98 20.64 2.16 -20.38
CA GLN A 98 20.37 1.67 -19.02
C GLN A 98 20.70 2.71 -17.95
N LYS A 99 21.82 3.44 -18.10
CA LYS A 99 22.24 4.50 -17.16
C LYS A 99 21.21 5.62 -17.08
N HIS A 100 20.67 6.07 -18.22
CA HIS A 100 19.63 7.10 -18.23
C HIS A 100 18.31 6.58 -17.64
N PHE A 101 17.93 5.34 -17.95
CA PHE A 101 16.75 4.73 -17.33
C PHE A 101 16.87 4.70 -15.81
N VAL A 102 18.01 4.23 -15.27
CA VAL A 102 18.24 4.18 -13.83
C VAL A 102 18.19 5.58 -13.20
N ALA A 103 18.87 6.54 -13.81
CA ALA A 103 18.91 7.92 -13.30
C ALA A 103 17.51 8.55 -13.16
N HIS A 104 16.63 8.33 -14.15
CA HIS A 104 15.35 9.04 -14.24
C HIS A 104 14.13 8.24 -13.78
N HIS A 105 14.16 6.91 -13.91
CA HIS A 105 12.96 6.07 -13.77
C HIS A 105 13.10 4.92 -12.78
N ALA A 106 14.30 4.41 -12.49
CA ALA A 106 14.46 3.41 -11.42
C ALA A 106 14.18 4.04 -10.04
N PRO A 107 13.83 3.24 -9.01
CA PRO A 107 13.79 3.70 -7.63
C PRO A 107 15.08 4.42 -7.22
N THR A 108 14.98 5.35 -6.28
CA THR A 108 16.19 5.96 -5.70
C THR A 108 16.84 5.02 -4.70
N VAL A 109 18.15 5.16 -4.49
CA VAL A 109 18.89 4.44 -3.44
C VAL A 109 18.22 4.60 -2.08
N ARG A 110 17.70 5.80 -1.75
CA ARG A 110 16.97 6.03 -0.50
C ARG A 110 15.69 5.18 -0.39
N GLN A 111 14.94 5.04 -1.48
CA GLN A 111 13.73 4.22 -1.49
C GLN A 111 14.06 2.72 -1.38
N GLU A 112 15.12 2.27 -2.04
CA GLU A 112 15.63 0.90 -1.90
C GLU A 112 16.02 0.61 -0.46
N GLN A 113 16.83 1.47 0.16
CA GLN A 113 17.29 1.32 1.54
C GLN A 113 16.15 1.34 2.54
N ALA A 114 15.10 2.16 2.31
CA ALA A 114 13.92 2.16 3.18
C ALA A 114 13.20 0.80 3.16
N VAL A 115 13.11 0.15 2.00
CA VAL A 115 12.50 -1.19 1.90
C VAL A 115 13.41 -2.24 2.54
N VAL A 116 14.72 -2.17 2.34
CA VAL A 116 15.68 -3.07 2.99
C VAL A 116 15.55 -2.98 4.51
N ALA A 117 15.59 -1.78 5.07
CA ALA A 117 15.47 -1.56 6.51
C ALA A 117 14.14 -2.09 7.06
N TYR A 118 13.03 -1.83 6.34
CA TYR A 118 11.73 -2.39 6.71
C TYR A 118 11.75 -3.92 6.72
N LEU A 119 12.26 -4.57 5.68
CA LEU A 119 12.29 -6.03 5.60
C LEU A 119 13.20 -6.66 6.65
N GLN A 120 14.30 -6.00 7.02
CA GLN A 120 15.17 -6.44 8.12
C GLN A 120 14.49 -6.32 9.49
N GLN A 121 13.59 -5.36 9.68
CA GLN A 121 12.82 -5.22 10.93
C GLN A 121 11.68 -6.24 11.06
N GLN A 122 11.18 -6.75 9.94
CA GLN A 122 10.07 -7.71 9.89
C GLN A 122 10.54 -9.17 9.76
N GLY A 123 11.85 -9.40 9.68
CA GLY A 123 12.48 -10.72 9.52
C GLY A 123 13.20 -11.16 10.79
#